data_AF-A0A5J4TA00-F1
#
_entry.id   AF-A0A5J4TA00-F1
#
_cell.length_a   1.000
_cell.length_b   1.000
_cell.length_c   1.000
_cell.angle_alpha   90.00
_cell.angle_beta   90.00
_cell.angle_gamma   90.00
#
_symmetry.space_group_name_H-M   'P 1'
#
loop_
_entity.id
_entity.type
_entity.pdbx_description
1 polymer ?
#
loop_
_entity_poly.entity_id
_entity_poly.type
_entity_poly.pdbx_seq_one_letter_code
_entity_poly.pdbx_strand_id
1 'polypeptide(L)'
;MIKQIRNAQCECDSLGKSPFTISECQKTKICIDDDIPEGCTCALIAERSVSGCENNTTLCKELPLELLKVQNEQTCQCFLYGDPRNGSGEVCFEQTNSCESGSSQQLQNIPIQLCECLAIGDVRSEQCSDSIPCESASKEELMGVSSDICDCVSIGDPRDQCMNKTTSCDDSDIDLSDVPISRCECQSHDDERAGKSLSGYNCPGYCNDNEYTEGCACDSSKENYNQCIADKLYPTLRNCNEDDFESVQANTCKCKGTMSPSGCTCPRESSNLIDIPIDICQCVDNDVRAGISCPITSECTDDQINPKCLCTYNHQGSGCICTQSIHPQECECDS
;
A
#
# COMPACT_ATOMS: atom_id res chain seq x y z
N MET A 1 -6.55 40.42 57.77
CA MET A 1 -5.95 39.08 57.51
C MET A 1 -5.59 39.06 56.03
N ILE A 2 -4.37 39.50 55.69
CA ILE A 2 -3.89 39.55 54.30
C ILE A 2 -2.77 38.52 54.19
N LYS A 3 -2.96 37.57 53.26
CA LYS A 3 -2.07 36.43 53.00
C LYS A 3 -0.71 36.93 52.53
N GLN A 4 0.33 36.54 53.26
CA GLN A 4 1.71 36.63 52.85
C GLN A 4 1.97 35.50 51.84
N ILE A 5 2.07 35.83 50.55
CA ILE A 5 2.56 34.90 49.53
C ILE A 5 4.06 35.12 49.42
N ARG A 6 4.83 34.13 49.90
CA ARG A 6 6.28 34.01 49.72
C ARG A 6 6.53 33.29 48.40
N ASN A 7 7.02 34.01 47.38
CA ASN A 7 8.10 33.65 46.45
C ASN A 7 7.99 34.47 45.15
N ALA A 8 8.79 35.52 45.04
CA ALA A 8 9.24 36.13 43.79
C ALA A 8 10.52 36.91 44.13
N GLN A 9 11.66 36.21 44.28
CA GLN A 9 12.90 36.88 44.68
C GLN A 9 13.57 37.58 43.48
N CYS A 10 13.10 38.80 43.23
CA CYS A 10 13.95 39.92 42.82
C CYS A 10 13.70 41.10 43.77
N GLU A 11 13.89 40.93 45.09
CA GLU A 11 13.97 42.09 45.98
C GLU A 11 15.36 42.72 45.88
N CYS A 12 15.47 43.80 45.10
CA CYS A 12 16.52 44.79 45.30
C CYS A 12 16.21 45.48 46.63
N ASP A 13 16.90 45.09 47.71
CA ASP A 13 16.68 45.68 49.03
C ASP A 13 16.94 47.19 48.98
N SER A 14 15.85 47.96 49.01
CA SER A 14 15.90 49.43 49.10
C SER A 14 16.37 49.91 50.48
N LEU A 15 16.61 49.00 51.43
CA LEU A 15 17.10 49.26 52.78
C LEU A 15 18.64 49.31 52.89
N GLY A 16 19.37 49.25 51.77
CA GLY A 16 20.79 49.63 51.72
C GLY A 16 21.77 48.67 52.40
N LYS A 17 21.42 47.37 52.51
CA LYS A 17 22.30 46.35 53.11
C LYS A 17 23.11 45.54 52.09
N SER A 18 22.88 45.77 50.80
CA SER A 18 23.66 45.16 49.72
C SER A 18 24.88 46.02 49.38
N PRO A 19 26.06 45.43 49.09
CA PRO A 19 27.24 46.18 48.63
C PRO A 19 27.09 46.75 47.21
N PHE A 20 25.99 46.47 46.52
CA PHE A 20 25.71 46.94 45.16
C PHE A 20 24.69 48.07 45.17
N THR A 21 24.87 49.07 44.30
CA THR A 21 23.83 50.07 44.04
C THR A 21 22.62 49.41 43.38
N ILE A 22 21.41 49.97 43.52
CA ILE A 22 20.18 49.46 42.86
C ILE A 22 20.42 49.29 41.35
N SER A 23 21.13 50.23 40.72
CA SER A 23 21.48 50.17 39.29
C SER A 23 22.42 49.00 38.93
N GLU A 24 23.37 48.65 39.81
CA GLU A 24 24.25 47.48 39.63
C GLU A 24 23.51 46.16 39.91
N CYS A 25 22.60 46.17 40.88
CA CYS A 25 21.76 45.03 41.22
C CYS A 25 20.80 44.67 40.07
N GLN A 26 20.15 45.67 39.47
CA GLN A 26 19.24 45.49 38.32
C GLN A 26 19.96 44.95 37.07
N LYS A 27 21.20 45.39 36.81
CA LYS A 27 22.02 44.90 35.68
C LYS A 27 22.43 43.43 35.78
N THR A 28 22.44 42.84 36.97
CA THR A 28 23.00 41.50 37.21
C THR A 28 21.92 40.43 37.48
N LYS A 29 20.64 40.81 37.54
CA LYS A 29 19.53 39.88 37.77
C LYS A 29 18.80 39.55 36.46
N ILE A 30 18.56 38.25 36.28
CA ILE A 30 17.83 37.67 35.15
C ILE A 30 16.35 37.61 35.54
N CYS A 31 15.47 38.07 34.64
CA CYS A 31 14.02 38.01 34.85
C CYS A 31 13.54 36.56 34.72
N ILE A 32 12.72 36.09 35.67
CA ILE A 32 12.21 34.71 35.70
C ILE A 32 10.68 34.61 35.64
N ASP A 33 9.94 35.73 35.70
CA ASP A 33 8.47 35.78 35.73
C ASP A 33 7.91 36.99 34.94
N ASP A 34 6.59 36.97 34.68
CA ASP A 34 5.84 38.08 34.10
C ASP A 34 5.80 39.29 35.06
N ASP A 35 5.82 40.52 34.51
CA ASP A 35 6.02 41.82 35.20
C ASP A 35 7.48 42.19 35.52
N ILE A 36 8.27 42.41 34.46
CA ILE A 36 9.68 42.84 34.55
C ILE A 36 9.78 44.27 35.14
N PRO A 37 10.46 44.47 36.29
CA PRO A 37 10.78 45.81 36.79
C PRO A 37 11.74 46.54 35.84
N GLU A 38 11.55 47.86 35.69
CA GLU A 38 12.48 48.72 34.94
C GLU A 38 13.93 48.46 35.38
N GLY A 39 14.77 47.98 34.45
CA GLY A 39 16.22 47.80 34.64
C GLY A 39 16.74 46.36 34.64
N CYS A 40 15.89 45.33 34.56
CA CYS A 40 16.38 43.95 34.47
C CYS A 40 16.78 43.57 33.03
N THR A 41 17.72 42.61 32.90
CA THR A 41 18.21 42.15 31.60
C THR A 41 17.51 40.84 31.23
N CYS A 42 17.07 40.69 29.98
CA CYS A 42 16.49 39.45 29.48
C CYS A 42 17.52 38.32 29.50
N ALA A 43 17.10 37.10 29.84
CA ALA A 43 17.93 35.92 29.61
C ALA A 43 18.15 35.74 28.11
N LEU A 44 19.32 35.26 27.68
CA LEU A 44 19.51 34.89 26.28
C LEU A 44 18.73 33.62 25.92
N ILE A 45 18.55 32.72 26.89
CA ILE A 45 17.87 31.43 26.74
C ILE A 45 16.92 31.25 27.92
N ALA A 46 15.68 30.83 27.67
CA ALA A 46 14.72 30.51 28.72
C ALA A 46 13.75 29.39 28.31
N GLU A 47 13.21 28.70 29.31
CA GLU A 47 12.19 27.65 29.11
C GLU A 47 10.85 28.22 28.59
N ARG A 48 10.48 29.42 29.03
CA ARG A 48 9.20 30.07 28.72
C ARG A 48 9.41 31.50 28.27
N SER A 49 8.49 32.01 27.47
CA SER A 49 8.46 33.41 27.08
C SER A 49 8.24 34.29 28.31
N VAL A 50 9.02 35.35 28.43
CA VAL A 50 8.84 36.39 29.45
C VAL A 50 8.36 37.65 28.75
N SER A 51 7.23 38.20 29.20
CA SER A 51 6.64 39.42 28.63
C SER A 51 7.65 40.57 28.63
N GLY A 52 7.87 41.21 27.46
CA GLY A 52 8.85 42.28 27.26
C GLY A 52 10.26 41.81 26.89
N CYS A 53 10.50 40.50 26.81
CA CYS A 53 11.78 39.89 26.43
C CYS A 53 11.71 39.05 25.15
N GLU A 54 10.62 39.13 24.39
CA GLU A 54 10.30 38.27 23.25
C GLU A 54 11.35 38.36 22.13
N ASN A 55 11.97 39.53 21.95
CA ASN A 55 12.98 39.75 20.90
C ASN A 55 14.42 39.46 21.33
N ASN A 56 14.65 39.22 22.63
CA ASN A 56 16.00 39.09 23.21
C ASN A 56 16.26 37.72 23.84
N THR A 57 15.24 36.88 23.94
CA THR A 57 15.30 35.55 24.57
C THR A 57 14.95 34.51 23.54
N THR A 58 15.80 33.51 23.35
CA THR A 58 15.49 32.31 22.56
C THR A 58 14.89 31.25 23.46
N LEU A 59 13.77 30.67 23.08
CA LEU A 59 13.17 29.60 23.89
C LEU A 59 13.94 28.30 23.76
N CYS A 60 14.01 27.50 24.84
CA CYS A 60 14.68 26.19 24.81
C CYS A 60 14.18 25.29 23.66
N LYS A 61 12.87 25.35 23.36
CA LYS A 61 12.25 24.61 22.24
C LYS A 61 12.65 25.10 20.84
N GLU A 62 13.23 26.30 20.74
CA GLU A 62 13.67 26.96 19.50
C GLU A 62 15.20 26.86 19.30
N LEU A 63 15.94 26.37 20.29
CA LEU A 63 17.38 26.22 20.18
C LEU A 63 17.75 25.14 19.16
N PRO A 64 18.79 25.36 18.35
CA PRO A 64 19.45 24.29 17.61
C PRO A 64 19.94 23.18 18.55
N LEU A 65 19.90 21.93 18.09
CA LEU A 65 20.27 20.74 18.88
C LEU A 65 21.63 20.87 19.58
N GLU A 66 22.64 21.39 18.88
CA GLU A 66 24.00 21.57 19.40
C GLU A 66 24.07 22.58 20.54
N LEU A 67 23.25 23.63 20.51
CA LEU A 67 23.17 24.60 21.59
C LEU A 67 22.34 24.07 22.77
N LEU A 68 21.34 23.22 22.51
CA LEU A 68 20.54 22.59 23.55
C LEU A 68 21.35 21.58 24.35
N LYS A 69 22.20 20.77 23.70
CA LYS A 69 23.07 19.77 24.35
C LYS A 69 23.96 20.33 25.45
N VAL A 70 24.37 21.59 25.35
CA VAL A 70 25.22 22.25 26.36
C VAL A 70 24.43 22.97 27.47
N GLN A 71 23.09 23.01 27.39
CA GLN A 71 22.27 23.63 28.43
C GLN A 71 22.05 22.68 29.61
N ASN A 72 22.13 23.24 30.81
CA ASN A 72 21.79 22.51 32.04
C ASN A 72 20.27 22.47 32.27
N GLU A 73 19.84 21.58 33.17
CA GLU A 73 18.42 21.39 33.53
C GLU A 73 17.75 22.59 34.21
N GLN A 74 18.54 23.49 34.81
CA GLN A 74 18.02 24.70 35.45
C GLN A 74 17.65 25.78 34.43
N THR A 75 18.32 25.80 33.28
CA THR A 75 18.03 26.72 32.18
C THR A 75 16.97 26.16 31.24
N CYS A 76 17.12 24.89 30.85
CA CYS A 76 16.18 24.19 29.99
C CYS A 76 15.82 22.85 30.62
N GLN A 77 14.55 22.65 30.96
CA GLN A 77 14.09 21.38 31.54
C GLN A 77 14.30 20.23 30.56
N CYS A 78 14.39 18.99 31.07
CA CYS A 78 14.47 17.82 30.22
C CYS A 78 13.16 17.64 29.44
N PHE A 79 13.26 17.43 28.14
CA PHE A 79 12.11 17.06 27.33
C PHE A 79 11.71 15.62 27.63
N LEU A 80 10.40 15.37 27.74
CA LEU A 80 9.86 14.06 28.07
C LEU A 80 10.17 13.00 26.98
N TYR A 81 10.38 13.43 25.73
CA TYR A 81 10.77 12.56 24.62
C TYR A 81 11.87 13.22 23.78
N GLY A 82 12.81 12.41 23.30
CA GLY A 82 13.81 12.84 22.31
C GLY A 82 14.78 13.91 22.80
N ASP A 83 14.95 14.08 24.12
CA ASP A 83 15.91 15.06 24.62
C ASP A 83 17.33 14.67 24.16
N PRO A 84 18.06 15.55 23.45
CA PRO A 84 19.39 15.23 22.95
C PRO A 84 20.45 15.11 24.04
N ARG A 85 20.11 15.43 25.30
CA ARG A 85 20.95 15.26 26.50
C ARG A 85 20.72 13.92 27.19
N ASN A 86 20.33 12.90 26.42
CA ASN A 86 20.04 11.55 26.88
C ASN A 86 21.19 10.56 26.66
N GLY A 87 22.43 11.04 26.58
CA GLY A 87 23.61 10.19 26.59
C GLY A 87 23.82 9.52 27.96
N SER A 88 24.52 8.38 27.96
CA SER A 88 24.90 7.73 29.22
C SER A 88 25.77 8.66 30.07
N GLY A 89 25.31 8.98 31.28
CA GLY A 89 25.97 9.94 32.19
C GLY A 89 25.54 11.39 32.01
N GLU A 90 24.57 11.68 31.15
CA GLU A 90 23.99 13.01 30.98
C GLU A 90 22.75 13.23 31.85
N VAL A 91 22.40 14.50 32.03
CA VAL A 91 21.40 14.97 33.02
C VAL A 91 19.99 14.44 32.72
N CYS A 92 19.64 14.22 31.45
CA CYS A 92 18.28 13.85 31.05
C CYS A 92 18.10 12.34 30.74
N PHE A 93 19.12 11.51 30.93
CA PHE A 93 19.10 10.08 30.55
C PHE A 93 17.91 9.30 31.13
N GLU A 94 17.58 9.50 32.41
CA GLU A 94 16.49 8.78 33.07
C GLU A 94 15.13 9.51 32.98
N GLN A 95 15.11 10.70 32.37
CA GLN A 95 13.93 11.58 32.33
C GLN A 95 13.25 11.63 30.96
N THR A 96 13.95 11.23 29.91
CA THR A 96 13.42 11.25 28.54
C THR A 96 13.17 9.83 28.03
N ASN A 97 12.10 9.68 27.26
CA ASN A 97 11.75 8.45 26.57
C ASN A 97 12.12 8.54 25.08
N SER A 98 12.18 7.39 24.39
CA SER A 98 12.33 7.37 22.93
C SER A 98 11.05 7.91 22.29
N CYS A 99 11.17 8.69 21.22
CA CYS A 99 10.03 9.19 20.45
C CYS A 99 9.11 8.06 19.95
N GLU A 100 9.67 6.88 19.64
CA GLU A 100 8.91 5.69 19.20
C GLU A 100 8.05 5.05 20.30
N SER A 101 8.29 5.43 21.55
CA SER A 101 7.51 4.95 22.71
C SER A 101 6.42 5.94 23.14
N GLY A 102 6.41 7.15 22.57
CA GLY A 102 5.42 8.16 22.87
C GLY A 102 4.08 7.89 22.21
N SER A 103 2.98 8.23 22.88
CA SER A 103 1.69 8.26 22.23
C SER A 103 1.57 9.43 21.26
N SER A 104 0.68 9.29 20.29
CA SER A 104 0.35 10.34 19.34
C SER A 104 0.05 11.69 20.01
N GLN A 105 -0.75 11.73 21.09
CA GLN A 105 -1.02 13.00 21.78
C GLN A 105 0.22 13.59 22.47
N GLN A 106 1.12 12.73 22.96
CA GLN A 106 2.34 13.18 23.63
C GLN A 106 3.33 13.80 22.64
N LEU A 107 3.39 13.27 21.41
CA LEU A 107 4.30 13.75 20.37
C LEU A 107 3.81 15.02 19.66
N GLN A 108 2.51 15.32 19.69
CA GLN A 108 1.90 16.41 18.92
C GLN A 108 2.58 17.78 19.05
N ASN A 109 3.08 18.10 20.26
CA ASN A 109 3.71 19.39 20.55
C ASN A 109 5.23 19.33 20.63
N ILE A 110 5.83 18.19 20.29
CA ILE A 110 7.27 17.99 20.38
C ILE A 110 7.92 18.50 19.09
N PRO A 111 8.87 19.46 19.18
CA PRO A 111 9.61 19.93 18.03
C PRO A 111 10.26 18.79 17.22
N ILE A 112 10.20 18.88 15.89
CA ILE A 112 10.77 17.85 15.00
C ILE A 112 12.27 17.67 15.18
N GLN A 113 12.96 18.74 15.57
CA GLN A 113 14.39 18.67 15.89
C GLN A 113 14.72 17.77 17.09
N LEU A 114 13.76 17.50 17.99
CA LEU A 114 13.94 16.60 19.13
C LEU A 114 13.45 15.19 18.79
N CYS A 115 12.31 15.11 18.12
CA CYS A 115 11.75 13.86 17.62
C CYS A 115 11.53 14.00 16.13
N GLU A 116 12.36 13.32 15.33
CA GLU A 116 12.17 13.25 13.88
C GLU A 116 10.75 12.77 13.54
N CYS A 117 10.30 13.07 12.32
CA CYS A 117 8.99 12.62 11.87
C CYS A 117 8.92 11.10 11.88
N LEU A 118 7.87 10.55 12.47
CA LEU A 118 7.59 9.13 12.37
C LEU A 118 7.20 8.80 10.93
N ALA A 119 7.70 7.68 10.41
CA ALA A 119 7.36 7.23 9.06
C ALA A 119 5.86 6.97 8.89
N ILE A 120 5.17 6.57 9.96
CA ILE A 120 3.76 6.21 9.96
C ILE A 120 3.07 6.84 11.17
N GLY A 121 1.90 7.43 10.95
CA GLY A 121 1.01 7.90 12.00
C GLY A 121 1.49 9.14 12.77
N ASP A 122 2.42 9.92 12.23
CA ASP A 122 2.85 11.14 12.90
C ASP A 122 1.72 12.18 12.90
N VAL A 123 1.23 12.54 14.09
CA VAL A 123 0.15 13.50 14.24
C VAL A 123 0.55 14.94 13.87
N ARG A 124 1.85 15.22 13.71
CA ARG A 124 2.38 16.53 13.28
C ARG A 124 2.30 16.67 11.76
N SER A 125 1.15 16.31 11.20
CA SER A 125 0.96 16.09 9.75
C SER A 125 1.29 17.32 8.88
N GLU A 126 1.14 18.54 9.39
CA GLU A 126 1.52 19.76 8.66
C GLU A 126 3.03 19.88 8.47
N GLN A 127 3.82 19.39 9.42
CA GLN A 127 5.28 19.47 9.39
C GLN A 127 5.93 18.15 8.96
N CYS A 128 5.20 17.04 9.05
CA CYS A 128 5.61 15.69 8.67
C CYS A 128 4.78 15.17 7.49
N SER A 129 4.80 15.90 6.37
CA SER A 129 4.01 15.59 5.17
C SER A 129 4.30 14.23 4.55
N ASP A 130 5.49 13.68 4.82
CA ASP A 130 5.93 12.38 4.31
C ASP A 130 5.48 11.21 5.20
N SER A 131 4.88 11.49 6.37
CA SER A 131 4.34 10.46 7.26
C SER A 131 3.09 9.84 6.65
N ILE A 132 3.05 8.52 6.59
CA ILE A 132 1.91 7.77 6.06
C ILE A 132 0.82 7.74 7.14
N PRO A 133 -0.41 8.20 6.86
CA PRO A 133 -1.52 8.05 7.80
C PRO A 133 -1.77 6.58 8.14
N CYS A 134 -2.09 6.27 9.41
CA CYS A 134 -2.34 4.89 9.85
C CYS A 134 -3.38 4.17 8.98
N GLU A 135 -4.43 4.89 8.55
CA GLU A 135 -5.51 4.33 7.71
C GLU A 135 -5.10 4.07 6.26
N SER A 136 -3.98 4.63 5.81
CA SER A 136 -3.43 4.43 4.47
C SER A 136 -2.20 3.52 4.46
N ALA A 137 -1.71 3.10 5.63
CA ALA A 137 -0.56 2.23 5.76
C ALA A 137 -0.89 0.79 5.34
N SER A 138 0.10 0.12 4.75
CA SER A 138 0.05 -1.30 4.41
C SER A 138 0.08 -2.20 5.65
N LYS A 139 -0.18 -3.49 5.45
CA LYS A 139 -0.01 -4.50 6.50
C LYS A 139 1.41 -4.47 7.06
N GLU A 140 2.40 -4.54 6.20
CA GLU A 140 3.81 -4.62 6.59
C GLU A 140 4.26 -3.37 7.34
N GLU A 141 3.78 -2.20 6.93
CA GLU A 141 4.06 -0.92 7.60
C GLU A 141 3.46 -0.86 9.00
N LEU A 142 2.23 -1.37 9.19
CA LEU A 142 1.61 -1.41 10.51
C LEU A 142 2.27 -2.44 11.43
N MET A 143 2.90 -3.50 10.89
CA MET A 143 3.61 -4.48 11.71
C MET A 143 4.81 -3.83 12.42
N GLY A 144 4.67 -3.63 13.73
CA GLY A 144 5.71 -3.01 14.58
C GLY A 144 5.40 -1.58 14.98
N VAL A 145 4.34 -0.97 14.44
CA VAL A 145 3.86 0.34 14.91
C VAL A 145 3.05 0.14 16.20
N SER A 146 3.45 0.84 17.25
CA SER A 146 2.75 0.82 18.54
C SER A 146 1.29 1.26 18.38
N SER A 147 0.39 0.64 19.16
CA SER A 147 -1.01 1.08 19.24
C SER A 147 -1.18 2.48 19.84
N ASP A 148 -0.16 2.97 20.55
CA ASP A 148 -0.17 4.33 21.12
C ASP A 148 0.12 5.41 20.08
N ILE A 149 0.78 5.03 18.97
CA ILE A 149 1.02 5.90 17.81
C ILE A 149 -0.16 5.77 16.84
N CYS A 150 -0.38 4.56 16.34
CA CYS A 150 -1.52 4.25 15.49
C CYS A 150 -2.51 3.42 16.27
N ASP A 151 -3.67 3.98 16.59
CA ASP A 151 -4.81 3.18 17.05
C ASP A 151 -5.08 2.01 16.08
N CYS A 152 -5.80 0.98 16.56
CA CYS A 152 -6.16 -0.15 15.72
C CYS A 152 -6.98 0.35 14.53
N VAL A 153 -6.51 0.07 13.32
CA VAL A 153 -7.27 0.42 12.11
C VAL A 153 -8.50 -0.46 12.03
N SER A 154 -9.59 0.10 11.53
CA SER A 154 -10.90 -0.55 11.61
C SER A 154 -10.97 -1.83 10.77
N ILE A 155 -10.15 -1.93 9.72
CA ILE A 155 -10.19 -3.00 8.73
C ILE A 155 -8.78 -3.55 8.47
N GLY A 156 -8.62 -4.86 8.61
CA GLY A 156 -7.41 -5.58 8.21
C GLY A 156 -6.15 -5.22 8.99
N ASP A 157 -6.26 -4.77 10.25
CA ASP A 157 -5.10 -4.48 11.09
C ASP A 157 -4.32 -5.78 11.37
N PRO A 158 -3.05 -5.88 10.95
CA PRO A 158 -2.28 -7.12 11.10
C PRO A 158 -1.75 -7.34 12.51
N ARG A 159 -1.86 -6.37 13.41
CA ARG A 159 -1.24 -6.43 14.75
C ARG A 159 -2.08 -7.30 15.68
N ASP A 160 -1.42 -8.22 16.40
CA ASP A 160 -2.10 -9.16 17.31
C ASP A 160 -2.99 -8.48 18.36
N GLN A 161 -2.54 -7.35 18.92
CA GLN A 161 -3.32 -6.59 19.91
C GLN A 161 -4.61 -5.97 19.35
N CYS A 162 -4.75 -5.92 18.02
CA CYS A 162 -5.88 -5.34 17.31
C CYS A 162 -6.89 -6.38 16.80
N MET A 163 -6.62 -7.68 16.93
CA MET A 163 -7.48 -8.75 16.41
C MET A 163 -8.95 -8.68 16.87
N ASN A 164 -9.22 -8.14 18.06
CA ASN A 164 -10.59 -8.00 18.59
C ASN A 164 -11.23 -6.63 18.30
N LYS A 165 -10.53 -5.75 17.59
CA LYS A 165 -10.94 -4.37 17.29
C LYS A 165 -11.02 -4.08 15.79
N THR A 166 -10.39 -4.91 14.97
CA THR A 166 -10.39 -4.80 13.51
C THR A 166 -11.31 -5.85 12.90
N THR A 167 -11.92 -5.53 11.77
CA THR A 167 -12.69 -6.48 10.96
C THR A 167 -11.78 -7.11 9.91
N SER A 168 -11.98 -8.39 9.60
CA SER A 168 -11.21 -9.10 8.58
C SER A 168 -11.48 -8.53 7.18
N CYS A 169 -10.47 -8.56 6.30
CA CYS A 169 -10.61 -8.20 4.89
C CYS A 169 -11.56 -9.15 4.11
N ASP A 170 -11.76 -10.36 4.62
CA ASP A 170 -12.59 -11.40 3.99
C ASP A 170 -14.05 -11.39 4.49
N ASP A 171 -14.39 -10.43 5.36
CA ASP A 171 -15.78 -10.27 5.80
C ASP A 171 -16.64 -9.77 4.64
N SER A 172 -17.79 -10.40 4.40
CA SER A 172 -18.66 -10.06 3.27
C SER A 172 -19.44 -8.77 3.47
N ASP A 173 -19.57 -8.30 4.71
CA ASP A 173 -20.41 -7.15 5.05
C ASP A 173 -19.61 -5.84 5.15
N ILE A 174 -18.34 -5.84 4.73
CA ILE A 174 -17.41 -4.73 4.95
C ILE A 174 -17.23 -3.85 3.71
N ASP A 175 -17.18 -2.54 3.94
CA ASP A 175 -16.86 -1.55 2.92
C ASP A 175 -15.33 -1.42 2.76
N LEU A 176 -14.82 -1.87 1.61
CA LEU A 176 -13.40 -1.77 1.25
C LEU A 176 -13.06 -0.51 0.43
N SER A 177 -14.01 0.38 0.15
CA SER A 177 -13.83 1.48 -0.82
C SER A 177 -12.65 2.41 -0.51
N ASP A 178 -12.39 2.68 0.76
CA ASP A 178 -11.27 3.50 1.26
C ASP A 178 -10.18 2.66 1.96
N VAL A 179 -10.08 1.36 1.63
CA VAL A 179 -9.06 0.45 2.18
C VAL A 179 -7.99 0.15 1.12
N PRO A 180 -6.71 0.48 1.37
CA PRO A 180 -5.66 0.31 0.38
C PRO A 180 -5.42 -1.19 0.08
N ILE A 181 -5.03 -1.49 -1.16
CA ILE A 181 -4.82 -2.88 -1.60
C ILE A 181 -3.67 -3.58 -0.87
N SER A 182 -2.71 -2.79 -0.37
CA SER A 182 -1.59 -3.25 0.46
C SER A 182 -2.02 -3.62 1.88
N ARG A 183 -3.22 -3.23 2.30
CA ARG A 183 -3.83 -3.65 3.57
C ARG A 183 -4.80 -4.80 3.35
N CYS A 184 -5.72 -4.67 2.41
CA CYS A 184 -6.63 -5.75 2.02
C CYS A 184 -6.49 -6.04 0.54
N GLU A 185 -6.08 -7.26 0.19
CA GLU A 185 -6.01 -7.72 -1.19
C GLU A 185 -7.37 -7.59 -1.88
N CYS A 186 -7.37 -7.57 -3.21
CA CYS A 186 -8.61 -7.54 -3.98
C CYS A 186 -9.40 -8.82 -3.76
N GLN A 187 -10.68 -8.70 -3.41
CA GLN A 187 -11.55 -9.85 -3.30
C GLN A 187 -11.79 -10.47 -4.68
N SER A 188 -12.16 -11.75 -4.70
CA SER A 188 -12.37 -12.51 -5.94
C SER A 188 -13.78 -12.35 -6.52
N HIS A 189 -14.67 -11.65 -5.84
CA HIS A 189 -16.02 -11.30 -6.27
C HIS A 189 -16.48 -10.08 -5.47
N ASP A 190 -17.39 -9.29 -6.04
CA ASP A 190 -18.05 -8.14 -5.40
C ASP A 190 -17.15 -7.09 -4.70
N ASP A 191 -15.82 -7.12 -4.90
CA ASP A 191 -14.93 -6.06 -4.39
C ASP A 191 -15.34 -4.69 -4.95
N GLU A 192 -15.77 -3.79 -4.07
CA GLU A 192 -16.22 -2.46 -4.45
C GLU A 192 -15.13 -1.62 -5.13
N ARG A 193 -13.85 -1.96 -4.94
CA ARG A 193 -12.73 -1.27 -5.58
C ARG A 193 -12.48 -1.73 -7.02
N ALA A 194 -13.07 -2.85 -7.45
CA ALA A 194 -12.85 -3.41 -8.77
C ALA A 194 -13.21 -2.42 -9.89
N GLY A 195 -12.27 -2.18 -10.80
CA GLY A 195 -12.44 -1.27 -11.94
C GLY A 195 -12.39 0.22 -11.60
N LYS A 196 -12.19 0.59 -10.32
CA LYS A 196 -11.98 1.98 -9.92
C LYS A 196 -10.51 2.38 -10.16
N SER A 197 -10.29 3.62 -10.59
CA SER A 197 -8.96 4.19 -10.85
C SER A 197 -8.58 5.21 -9.77
N LEU A 198 -8.32 4.72 -8.55
CA LEU A 198 -7.84 5.46 -7.37
C LEU A 198 -6.45 4.95 -6.96
N SER A 199 -5.43 5.81 -7.01
CA SER A 199 -4.04 5.45 -6.66
C SER A 199 -3.94 4.81 -5.27
N GLY A 200 -3.44 3.57 -5.20
CA GLY A 200 -3.34 2.78 -3.94
C GLY A 200 -4.55 1.90 -3.64
N TYR A 201 -5.63 2.01 -4.41
CA TYR A 201 -6.92 1.30 -4.20
C TYR A 201 -7.38 0.51 -5.43
N ASN A 202 -6.56 0.44 -6.50
CA ASN A 202 -6.99 -0.13 -7.77
C ASN A 202 -7.06 -1.65 -7.73
N CYS A 203 -8.27 -2.20 -7.73
CA CYS A 203 -8.49 -3.59 -8.10
C CYS A 203 -8.83 -3.70 -9.59
N PRO A 204 -8.32 -4.71 -10.30
CA PRO A 204 -8.76 -4.98 -11.67
C PRO A 204 -10.29 -5.12 -11.73
N GLY A 205 -10.92 -4.58 -12.77
CA GLY A 205 -12.34 -4.83 -13.00
C GLY A 205 -12.59 -6.32 -13.27
N TYR A 206 -13.77 -6.83 -12.92
CA TYR A 206 -14.12 -8.21 -13.24
C TYR A 206 -14.30 -8.42 -14.74
N CYS A 207 -13.93 -9.61 -15.22
CA CYS A 207 -14.13 -10.02 -16.60
C CYS A 207 -15.64 -10.16 -16.91
N ASN A 208 -16.09 -9.68 -18.06
CA ASN A 208 -17.47 -9.86 -18.50
C ASN A 208 -17.76 -11.35 -18.70
N ASP A 209 -18.79 -11.88 -18.03
CA ASP A 209 -19.17 -13.31 -18.08
C ASP A 209 -18.01 -14.29 -17.83
N ASN A 210 -16.99 -13.88 -17.08
CA ASN A 210 -15.75 -14.63 -16.88
C ASN A 210 -14.99 -14.98 -18.18
N GLU A 211 -15.20 -14.23 -19.26
CA GLU A 211 -14.36 -14.29 -20.45
C GLU A 211 -13.12 -13.43 -20.24
N TYR A 212 -11.97 -14.07 -20.05
CA TYR A 212 -10.74 -13.36 -19.71
C TYR A 212 -10.32 -12.40 -20.83
N THR A 213 -10.05 -11.17 -20.44
CA THR A 213 -9.39 -10.14 -21.24
C THR A 213 -8.22 -9.57 -20.46
N GLU A 214 -7.21 -9.06 -21.17
CA GLU A 214 -6.02 -8.53 -20.50
C GLU A 214 -6.40 -7.40 -19.52
N GLY A 215 -6.01 -7.57 -18.26
CA GLY A 215 -6.23 -6.59 -17.21
C GLY A 215 -7.52 -6.75 -16.39
N CYS A 216 -8.32 -7.81 -16.60
CA CYS A 216 -9.46 -8.12 -15.73
C CYS A 216 -9.17 -9.20 -14.66
N ALA A 217 -10.02 -9.27 -13.64
CA ALA A 217 -10.05 -10.32 -12.63
C ALA A 217 -11.20 -11.31 -12.86
N CYS A 218 -10.97 -12.59 -12.58
CA CYS A 218 -12.00 -13.62 -12.68
C CYS A 218 -12.89 -13.59 -11.42
N ASP A 219 -14.20 -13.60 -11.62
CA ASP A 219 -15.19 -13.54 -10.55
C ASP A 219 -15.54 -14.96 -10.06
N SER A 220 -15.21 -15.26 -8.80
CA SER A 220 -15.45 -16.58 -8.20
C SER A 220 -16.92 -16.91 -7.96
N SER A 221 -17.82 -15.91 -8.01
CA SER A 221 -19.26 -16.10 -7.86
C SER A 221 -19.94 -16.53 -9.17
N LYS A 222 -19.26 -16.41 -10.30
CA LYS A 222 -19.80 -16.69 -11.65
C LYS A 222 -19.43 -18.09 -12.12
N GLU A 223 -20.22 -18.61 -13.07
CA GLU A 223 -19.85 -19.82 -13.82
C GLU A 223 -18.53 -19.61 -14.58
N ASN A 224 -17.91 -20.71 -15.02
CA ASN A 224 -16.65 -20.68 -15.78
C ASN A 224 -15.46 -20.00 -15.05
N TYR A 225 -15.50 -19.80 -13.73
CA TYR A 225 -14.39 -19.22 -12.97
C TYR A 225 -13.05 -19.94 -13.21
N ASN A 226 -13.03 -21.27 -13.09
CA ASN A 226 -11.82 -22.08 -13.34
C ASN A 226 -11.30 -21.90 -14.77
N GLN A 227 -12.21 -21.71 -15.72
CA GLN A 227 -11.90 -21.50 -17.13
C GLN A 227 -11.27 -20.12 -17.35
N CYS A 228 -11.80 -19.07 -16.71
CA CYS A 228 -11.22 -17.74 -16.70
C CYS A 228 -9.80 -17.73 -16.10
N ILE A 229 -9.60 -18.42 -14.97
CA ILE A 229 -8.27 -18.52 -14.34
C ILE A 229 -7.27 -19.22 -15.27
N ALA A 230 -7.69 -20.27 -15.96
CA ALA A 230 -6.86 -20.95 -16.95
C ALA A 230 -6.49 -20.03 -18.13
N ASP A 231 -7.45 -19.24 -18.64
CA ASP A 231 -7.18 -18.25 -19.70
C ASP A 231 -6.25 -17.14 -19.25
N LYS A 232 -6.42 -16.65 -18.03
CA LYS A 232 -5.53 -15.63 -17.45
C LYS A 232 -4.09 -16.10 -17.37
N LEU A 233 -3.88 -17.38 -17.04
CA LEU A 233 -2.56 -17.98 -16.95
C LEU A 233 -1.95 -18.26 -18.33
N TYR A 234 -2.76 -18.67 -19.30
CA TYR A 234 -2.29 -19.18 -20.60
C TYR A 234 -1.28 -18.28 -21.36
N PRO A 235 -1.47 -16.94 -21.47
CA PRO A 235 -0.51 -16.05 -22.12
C PRO A 235 0.88 -16.08 -21.48
N THR A 236 0.94 -16.29 -20.16
CA THR A 236 2.19 -16.30 -19.38
C THR A 236 2.97 -17.61 -19.51
N LEU A 237 2.31 -18.69 -19.94
CA LEU A 237 2.98 -19.97 -20.17
C LEU A 237 3.96 -19.85 -21.33
N ARG A 238 5.18 -20.36 -21.12
CA ARG A 238 6.14 -20.55 -22.21
C ARG A 238 5.63 -21.63 -23.17
N ASN A 239 6.04 -21.55 -24.43
CA ASN A 239 5.83 -22.68 -25.34
C ASN A 239 6.64 -23.88 -24.86
N CYS A 240 6.09 -25.09 -25.00
CA CYS A 240 6.88 -26.29 -24.81
C CYS A 240 7.97 -26.37 -25.91
N ASN A 241 9.10 -27.02 -25.62
CA ASN A 241 10.27 -27.12 -26.49
C ASN A 241 10.85 -28.55 -26.52
N GLU A 242 11.99 -28.75 -27.18
CA GLU A 242 12.66 -30.06 -27.31
C GLU A 242 13.19 -30.63 -25.99
N ASP A 243 13.39 -29.79 -24.97
CA ASP A 243 13.83 -30.22 -23.65
C ASP A 243 12.65 -30.71 -22.79
N ASP A 244 11.43 -30.34 -23.17
CA ASP A 244 10.22 -30.89 -22.58
C ASP A 244 10.02 -32.30 -23.13
N PHE A 245 10.42 -33.28 -22.32
CA PHE A 245 10.24 -34.72 -22.57
C PHE A 245 8.79 -35.08 -22.94
N GLU A 246 8.50 -36.36 -23.16
CA GLU A 246 7.19 -36.85 -23.60
C GLU A 246 5.98 -36.43 -22.71
N SER A 247 6.23 -36.01 -21.46
CA SER A 247 5.18 -35.48 -20.57
C SER A 247 5.68 -34.32 -19.72
N VAL A 248 4.77 -33.37 -19.48
CA VAL A 248 4.95 -32.23 -18.59
C VAL A 248 3.81 -32.17 -17.58
N GLN A 249 4.06 -31.51 -16.45
CA GLN A 249 2.99 -31.23 -15.50
C GLN A 249 2.00 -30.21 -16.10
N ALA A 250 0.72 -30.34 -15.77
CA ALA A 250 -0.29 -29.38 -16.22
C ALA A 250 0.09 -27.93 -15.85
N ASN A 251 -0.21 -26.98 -16.73
CA ASN A 251 0.04 -25.55 -16.56
C ASN A 251 1.53 -25.13 -16.43
N THR A 252 2.47 -25.92 -16.96
CA THR A 252 3.90 -25.52 -17.02
C THR A 252 4.32 -24.93 -18.36
N CYS A 253 3.73 -25.40 -19.47
CA CYS A 253 3.98 -24.88 -20.81
C CYS A 253 2.74 -25.07 -21.69
N LYS A 254 2.62 -24.25 -22.73
CA LYS A 254 1.55 -24.36 -23.72
C LYS A 254 1.98 -25.16 -24.94
N CYS A 255 1.08 -26.02 -25.41
CA CYS A 255 1.29 -26.86 -26.58
C CYS A 255 1.53 -25.99 -27.82
N LYS A 256 2.46 -26.40 -28.70
CA LYS A 256 2.73 -25.66 -29.93
C LYS A 256 3.18 -26.59 -31.06
N GLY A 257 2.34 -26.74 -32.08
CA GLY A 257 2.63 -27.59 -33.22
C GLY A 257 2.99 -29.01 -32.79
N THR A 258 4.04 -29.57 -33.40
CA THR A 258 4.54 -30.91 -33.06
C THR A 258 5.21 -31.00 -31.68
N MET A 259 5.48 -29.86 -31.02
CA MET A 259 6.08 -29.77 -29.69
C MET A 259 5.00 -29.73 -28.61
N SER A 260 4.27 -30.84 -28.47
CA SER A 260 3.08 -30.93 -27.63
C SER A 260 3.11 -32.19 -26.77
N PRO A 261 3.93 -32.22 -25.70
CA PRO A 261 4.03 -33.38 -24.81
C PRO A 261 2.74 -33.60 -24.01
N SER A 262 2.55 -34.81 -23.51
CA SER A 262 1.37 -35.13 -22.69
C SER A 262 1.31 -34.25 -21.44
N GLY A 263 0.20 -33.53 -21.26
CA GLY A 263 -0.01 -32.61 -20.14
C GLY A 263 0.31 -31.14 -20.43
N CYS A 264 0.76 -30.79 -21.65
CA CYS A 264 0.84 -29.38 -22.04
C CYS A 264 -0.55 -28.72 -22.08
N THR A 265 -0.61 -27.41 -21.83
CA THR A 265 -1.88 -26.67 -21.87
C THR A 265 -2.24 -26.33 -23.31
N CYS A 266 -3.41 -26.81 -23.77
CA CYS A 266 -3.88 -26.62 -25.14
C CYS A 266 -4.31 -25.17 -25.42
N PRO A 267 -3.98 -24.63 -26.61
CA PRO A 267 -4.60 -23.40 -27.11
C PRO A 267 -6.11 -23.55 -27.23
N ARG A 268 -6.84 -22.46 -26.99
CA ARG A 268 -8.29 -22.39 -27.29
C ARG A 268 -8.57 -21.81 -28.66
N GLU A 269 -7.75 -20.84 -29.05
CA GLU A 269 -7.79 -20.27 -30.38
C GLU A 269 -7.47 -21.36 -31.41
N SER A 270 -8.47 -21.69 -32.22
CA SER A 270 -8.39 -22.73 -33.24
C SER A 270 -7.16 -22.55 -34.15
N SER A 271 -6.82 -21.30 -34.50
CA SER A 271 -5.64 -20.96 -35.31
C SER A 271 -4.31 -21.44 -34.73
N ASN A 272 -4.24 -21.69 -33.42
CA ASN A 272 -3.03 -22.16 -32.74
C ASN A 272 -2.98 -23.68 -32.54
N LEU A 273 -4.02 -24.41 -32.94
CA LEU A 273 -4.07 -25.88 -32.87
C LEU A 273 -3.39 -26.57 -34.05
N ILE A 274 -2.87 -25.81 -35.02
CA ILE A 274 -2.16 -26.34 -36.19
C ILE A 274 -1.04 -27.29 -35.75
N ASP A 275 -0.98 -28.47 -36.37
CA ASP A 275 -0.01 -29.54 -36.12
C ASP A 275 0.00 -30.12 -34.69
N ILE A 276 -0.97 -29.76 -33.84
CA ILE A 276 -1.12 -30.36 -32.51
C ILE A 276 -1.97 -31.65 -32.62
N PRO A 277 -1.48 -32.81 -32.12
CA PRO A 277 -2.23 -34.06 -32.17
C PRO A 277 -3.57 -34.01 -31.40
N ILE A 278 -4.58 -34.74 -31.89
CA ILE A 278 -5.94 -34.75 -31.30
C ILE A 278 -6.03 -35.51 -29.97
N ASP A 279 -5.11 -36.43 -29.74
CA ASP A 279 -4.95 -37.17 -28.48
C ASP A 279 -4.31 -36.33 -27.38
N ILE A 280 -3.65 -35.22 -27.75
CA ILE A 280 -3.14 -34.21 -26.83
C ILE A 280 -4.16 -33.08 -26.64
N CYS A 281 -4.67 -32.52 -27.72
CA CYS A 281 -5.68 -31.46 -27.70
C CYS A 281 -6.90 -31.84 -28.51
N GLN A 282 -8.03 -32.04 -27.82
CA GLN A 282 -9.31 -32.38 -28.44
C GLN A 282 -9.75 -31.32 -29.46
N CYS A 283 -10.63 -31.73 -30.37
CA CYS A 283 -11.18 -30.84 -31.38
C CYS A 283 -12.08 -29.78 -30.74
N VAL A 284 -11.96 -28.54 -31.20
CA VAL A 284 -12.82 -27.42 -30.80
C VAL A 284 -13.75 -27.01 -31.94
N ASP A 285 -14.70 -26.11 -31.68
CA ASP A 285 -15.53 -25.56 -32.75
C ASP A 285 -14.68 -24.76 -33.75
N ASN A 286 -14.97 -24.94 -35.04
CA ASN A 286 -14.18 -24.37 -36.14
C ASN A 286 -12.67 -24.69 -36.04
N ASP A 287 -12.31 -25.90 -35.58
CA ASP A 287 -10.92 -26.35 -35.50
C ASP A 287 -10.22 -26.28 -36.87
N VAL A 288 -9.03 -25.66 -36.94
CA VAL A 288 -8.19 -25.62 -38.16
C VAL A 288 -7.80 -27.01 -38.66
N ARG A 289 -7.88 -28.02 -37.80
CA ARG A 289 -7.62 -29.43 -38.13
C ARG A 289 -8.86 -30.15 -38.67
N ALA A 290 -10.00 -29.47 -38.83
CA ALA A 290 -11.22 -30.07 -39.37
C ALA A 290 -10.98 -30.64 -40.78
N GLY A 291 -11.40 -31.89 -40.98
CA GLY A 291 -11.21 -32.61 -42.24
C GLY A 291 -9.76 -33.06 -42.49
N ILE A 292 -8.93 -33.05 -41.46
CA ILE A 292 -7.62 -33.71 -41.41
C ILE A 292 -7.63 -34.72 -40.27
N SER A 293 -7.71 -34.25 -39.03
CA SER A 293 -7.75 -35.08 -37.83
C SER A 293 -8.99 -34.84 -36.98
N CYS A 294 -9.66 -33.69 -37.16
CA CYS A 294 -10.95 -33.40 -36.53
C CYS A 294 -12.12 -33.66 -37.48
N PRO A 295 -13.28 -34.13 -36.98
CA PRO A 295 -14.48 -34.25 -37.79
C PRO A 295 -14.94 -32.88 -38.28
N ILE A 296 -15.50 -32.84 -39.49
CA ILE A 296 -16.10 -31.62 -40.04
C ILE A 296 -17.53 -31.53 -39.55
N THR A 297 -17.83 -30.50 -38.76
CA THR A 297 -19.17 -30.28 -38.17
C THR A 297 -19.82 -28.99 -38.62
N SER A 298 -19.05 -28.02 -39.14
CA SER A 298 -19.55 -26.72 -39.58
C SER A 298 -20.03 -26.74 -41.04
N GLU A 299 -21.12 -26.04 -41.31
CA GLU A 299 -21.59 -25.76 -42.67
C GLU A 299 -20.88 -24.53 -43.26
N CYS A 300 -20.59 -24.55 -44.56
CA CYS A 300 -19.96 -23.40 -45.20
C CYS A 300 -20.94 -22.22 -45.29
N THR A 301 -20.50 -21.06 -44.81
CA THR A 301 -21.16 -19.76 -45.00
C THR A 301 -20.27 -18.90 -45.90
N ASP A 302 -20.79 -18.45 -47.04
CA ASP A 302 -20.03 -17.71 -48.08
C ASP A 302 -18.82 -18.49 -48.62
N ASP A 303 -17.83 -17.81 -49.22
CA ASP A 303 -16.59 -18.39 -49.78
C ASP A 303 -15.54 -18.83 -48.73
N GLN A 304 -15.91 -18.93 -47.44
CA GLN A 304 -15.01 -19.36 -46.38
C GLN A 304 -14.95 -20.89 -46.27
N ILE A 305 -13.93 -21.48 -46.91
CA ILE A 305 -13.66 -22.93 -46.93
C ILE A 305 -12.53 -23.38 -45.97
N ASN A 306 -12.01 -22.45 -45.16
CA ASN A 306 -10.95 -22.73 -44.19
C ASN A 306 -11.38 -22.25 -42.78
N PRO A 307 -11.54 -23.13 -41.79
CA PRO A 307 -11.34 -24.59 -41.84
C PRO A 307 -12.31 -25.29 -42.81
N LYS A 308 -11.98 -26.54 -43.22
CA LYS A 308 -12.86 -27.31 -44.12
C LYS A 308 -14.26 -27.40 -43.52
N CYS A 309 -15.29 -27.18 -44.34
CA CYS A 309 -16.69 -27.14 -43.94
C CYS A 309 -17.56 -28.01 -44.87
N LEU A 310 -18.79 -28.33 -44.43
CA LEU A 310 -19.76 -29.12 -45.18
C LEU A 310 -20.47 -28.24 -46.23
N CYS A 311 -20.57 -28.73 -47.46
CA CYS A 311 -21.30 -28.05 -48.53
C CYS A 311 -22.78 -27.86 -48.17
N THR A 312 -23.34 -26.69 -48.52
CA THR A 312 -24.76 -26.37 -48.34
C THR A 312 -25.44 -26.15 -49.69
N TYR A 313 -26.77 -26.04 -49.73
CA TYR A 313 -27.48 -25.75 -50.99
C TYR A 313 -27.09 -24.38 -51.57
N ASN A 314 -26.71 -23.44 -50.70
CA ASN A 314 -26.33 -22.09 -51.07
C ASN A 314 -24.83 -21.97 -51.38
N HIS A 315 -24.01 -22.92 -50.92
CA HIS A 315 -22.56 -22.93 -51.14
C HIS A 315 -22.06 -24.29 -51.62
N GLN A 316 -21.87 -24.38 -52.94
CA GLN A 316 -21.42 -25.56 -53.68
C GLN A 316 -20.08 -25.31 -54.41
N GLY A 317 -19.36 -24.25 -54.02
CA GLY A 317 -18.09 -23.85 -54.64
C GLY A 317 -16.96 -24.86 -54.38
N SER A 318 -15.85 -24.69 -55.08
CA SER A 318 -14.66 -25.53 -54.91
C SER A 318 -14.11 -25.46 -53.48
N GLY A 319 -13.97 -26.59 -52.80
CA GLY A 319 -13.27 -26.69 -51.51
C GLY A 319 -14.12 -27.05 -50.28
N CYS A 320 -15.45 -27.09 -50.40
CA CYS A 320 -16.31 -27.66 -49.36
C CYS A 320 -16.32 -29.20 -49.43
N ILE A 321 -16.55 -29.88 -48.29
CA ILE A 321 -16.68 -31.35 -48.24
C ILE A 321 -18.14 -31.73 -48.45
N CYS A 322 -18.36 -32.65 -49.39
CA CYS A 322 -19.69 -33.11 -49.74
C CYS A 322 -20.35 -33.94 -48.65
N THR A 323 -21.67 -33.79 -48.55
CA THR A 323 -22.52 -34.57 -47.65
C THR A 323 -23.33 -35.58 -48.45
N GLN A 324 -23.93 -36.57 -47.78
CA GLN A 324 -24.83 -37.54 -48.45
C GLN A 324 -26.01 -36.86 -49.17
N SER A 325 -26.39 -35.65 -48.75
CA SER A 325 -27.52 -34.91 -49.28
C SER A 325 -27.15 -33.90 -50.37
N ILE A 326 -25.89 -33.45 -50.43
CA ILE A 326 -25.43 -32.38 -51.32
C ILE A 326 -24.09 -32.77 -51.94
N HIS A 327 -24.16 -33.10 -53.23
CA HIS A 327 -23.04 -33.59 -54.03
C HIS A 327 -22.99 -32.83 -55.37
N PRO A 328 -22.36 -31.64 -55.43
CA PRO A 328 -22.12 -30.92 -56.67
C PRO A 328 -21.30 -31.78 -57.64
N GLN A 329 -21.42 -31.53 -58.94
CA GLN A 329 -20.75 -32.35 -59.97
C GLN A 329 -19.21 -32.32 -59.91
N GLU A 330 -18.62 -31.33 -59.23
CA GLU A 330 -17.17 -31.16 -59.11
C GLU A 330 -16.60 -31.61 -57.75
N CYS A 331 -17.39 -32.30 -56.93
CA CYS A 331 -16.97 -32.72 -55.60
C CYS A 331 -16.41 -34.15 -55.64
N GLU A 332 -15.13 -34.33 -55.30
CA GLU A 332 -14.57 -35.66 -55.01
C GLU A 332 -14.95 -36.05 -53.58
N CYS A 333 -15.86 -37.02 -53.43
CA CYS A 333 -16.09 -37.64 -52.13
C CYS A 333 -14.98 -38.64 -51.83
N ASP A 334 -14.44 -38.57 -50.62
CA ASP A 334 -13.54 -39.61 -50.10
C ASP A 334 -14.31 -40.93 -50.03
N SER A 335 -13.77 -41.97 -50.65
CA SER A 335 -14.41 -43.27 -50.89
C SER A 335 -14.51 -44.14 -49.65
#